data_AF-A0A4Z1HU92-F1
#
_entry.id   AF-A0A4Z1HU92-F1
#
_cell.length_a   1.000
_cell.length_b   1.000
_cell.length_c   1.000
_cell.angle_alpha   90.00
_cell.angle_beta   90.00
_cell.angle_gamma   90.00
#
_symmetry.space_group_name_H-M   'P 1'
#
loop_
_entity.id
_entity.type
_entity.pdbx_description
1 polymer ?
#
loop_
_entity_poly.entity_id
_entity_poly.type
_entity_poly.pdbx_seq_one_letter_code
_entity_poly.pdbx_strand_id
1 'polypeptide(L)'
;MMENIESPLPVGNLQLYVGRQIEEAKEYDGARRRPCCFRRLYDRFISKKETGKTAPFQKTNDLTKLATEHNLSTQGIHNAIQEREQARNQRTTCFKTRNDELRKLGRKYKTVVMDKELRDEKFQELSENFETQERENLTLRDELTKLQSQTTQRDSAFAILRQELEMSQKETKHYQQQSRTFRRIIQSTNIPMEINELDVGLDFKWLRDEIHRIICSYYSMEKGYPVPGNSTSQNAETHLYNLFNLVPDQFEREIGVRAFVFGQLDEFLLFKELFGLEDLDESLGIEQGLRNFEVMFKQNHPDRHAGLAAWRTATMECARFLRPASPSHPPDLCKHVAGELMRLLNPLGTYPQEKTDQLMARWQELYMMALKLTMKLRNYKDVYRCEMPALGDIVKDDDMDIEYRVHTEYRVHTENCKKYAELKGWPIAYVLSGEWVRYSAEEPEKKVSMVKPWGVVYAHPGESE
;
A
#
# COMPACT_ATOMS: atom_id res chain seq x y z
N MET A 1 19.16 31.31 -11.70
CA MET A 1 20.05 30.79 -10.64
C MET A 1 19.56 29.40 -10.30
N MET A 2 20.49 28.45 -10.30
CA MET A 2 20.28 27.03 -10.02
C MET A 2 19.90 26.83 -8.54
N GLU A 3 19.11 25.81 -8.25
CA GLU A 3 19.41 24.89 -7.14
C GLU A 3 18.68 23.56 -7.35
N ASN A 4 19.48 22.49 -7.39
CA ASN A 4 19.08 21.09 -7.44
C ASN A 4 18.66 20.67 -6.03
N ILE A 5 17.50 20.00 -5.89
CA ILE A 5 17.15 19.27 -4.67
C ILE A 5 17.07 17.79 -5.02
N GLU A 6 18.18 17.10 -4.81
CA GLU A 6 18.21 15.64 -4.66
C GLU A 6 17.73 15.29 -3.23
N SER A 7 16.83 14.30 -3.12
CA SER A 7 16.43 13.72 -1.83
C SER A 7 16.88 12.24 -1.79
N PRO A 8 17.48 11.77 -0.68
CA PRO A 8 17.94 10.39 -0.54
C PRO A 8 16.83 9.47 -0.01
N LEU A 9 16.72 8.27 -0.59
CA LEU A 9 15.94 7.15 -0.07
C LEU A 9 16.71 6.42 1.05
N PRO A 10 16.06 5.94 2.12
CA PRO A 10 16.71 5.11 3.11
C PRO A 10 16.73 3.63 2.70
N VAL A 11 17.91 3.04 2.85
CA VAL A 11 18.22 1.60 2.73
C VAL A 11 18.17 0.96 4.13
N GLY A 12 17.61 -0.24 4.23
CA GLY A 12 17.84 -1.19 5.33
C GLY A 12 16.74 -2.24 5.42
N ASN A 13 16.96 -3.51 5.74
CA ASN A 13 18.15 -4.33 5.95
C ASN A 13 17.69 -5.80 5.80
N LEU A 14 18.50 -6.65 5.17
CA LEU A 14 18.35 -8.11 5.21
C LEU A 14 18.79 -8.64 6.59
N GLN A 15 18.02 -9.57 7.16
CA GLN A 15 18.51 -10.53 8.16
C GLN A 15 18.23 -11.96 7.69
N LEU A 16 19.32 -12.68 7.38
CA LEU A 16 19.37 -14.12 7.18
C LEU A 16 19.79 -14.77 8.51
N TYR A 17 18.94 -15.66 9.04
CA TYR A 17 19.30 -16.53 10.16
C TYR A 17 19.86 -17.86 9.62
N VAL A 18 21.12 -18.12 9.97
CA VAL A 18 21.79 -19.42 9.82
C VAL A 18 21.58 -20.21 11.10
N GLY A 19 20.88 -21.34 11.02
CA GLY A 19 20.77 -22.31 12.11
C GLY A 19 21.48 -23.61 11.73
N ARG A 20 22.55 -23.93 12.45
CA ARG A 20 23.26 -25.21 12.40
C ARG A 20 23.18 -25.81 13.80
N GLN A 21 22.65 -27.02 13.96
CA GLN A 21 22.95 -27.86 15.10
C GLN A 21 23.01 -29.34 14.70
N ILE A 22 23.88 -30.03 15.41
CA ILE A 22 24.41 -31.39 15.29
C ILE A 22 23.84 -32.17 16.48
N GLU A 23 23.50 -33.46 16.31
CA GLU A 23 23.47 -34.49 17.37
C GLU A 23 23.73 -35.86 16.67
N GLU A 24 24.88 -36.50 16.90
CA GLU A 24 25.13 -37.64 17.83
C GLU A 24 24.33 -38.91 17.49
N ALA A 25 24.97 -39.93 16.89
CA ALA A 25 25.72 -41.04 17.49
C ALA A 25 24.85 -42.19 18.04
N LYS A 26 25.12 -43.42 17.57
CA LYS A 26 25.00 -44.65 18.38
C LYS A 26 25.82 -45.81 17.80
N GLU A 27 26.65 -46.35 18.68
CA GLU A 27 27.42 -47.59 18.60
C GLU A 27 26.55 -48.80 18.29
N TYR A 28 27.15 -49.87 17.74
CA TYR A 28 27.03 -51.18 18.38
C TYR A 28 28.24 -52.10 18.09
N ASP A 29 28.52 -52.85 19.14
CA ASP A 29 29.68 -53.66 19.53
C ASP A 29 29.72 -55.04 18.85
N GLY A 30 30.88 -55.73 18.79
CA GLY A 30 30.88 -57.13 18.34
C GLY A 30 32.21 -57.84 18.12
N ALA A 31 32.72 -58.49 19.16
CA ALA A 31 34.04 -59.10 19.29
C ALA A 31 34.22 -60.55 18.75
N ARG A 32 35.46 -60.86 18.34
CA ARG A 32 36.28 -62.10 18.53
C ARG A 32 35.75 -63.50 18.13
N ARG A 33 36.59 -64.28 17.41
CA ARG A 33 37.34 -65.49 17.88
C ARG A 33 37.71 -66.47 16.73
N ARG A 34 38.99 -66.86 16.65
CA ARG A 34 39.51 -68.17 16.14
C ARG A 34 39.25 -69.26 17.21
N PRO A 35 39.25 -70.61 16.97
CA PRO A 35 40.39 -71.37 16.39
C PRO A 35 40.14 -72.78 15.72
N CYS A 36 41.23 -73.28 15.13
CA CYS A 36 41.75 -74.65 14.87
C CYS A 36 40.90 -75.91 15.16
N CYS A 37 41.03 -76.95 14.30
CA CYS A 37 41.40 -78.36 14.64
C CYS A 37 41.38 -79.29 13.39
N PHE A 38 42.45 -80.06 13.14
CA PHE A 38 42.51 -81.54 13.07
C PHE A 38 43.76 -82.05 12.35
N ARG A 39 44.56 -82.84 13.08
CA ARG A 39 45.74 -83.57 12.62
C ARG A 39 45.76 -84.94 13.31
N ARG A 40 46.11 -85.97 12.52
CA ARG A 40 46.49 -87.37 12.85
C ARG A 40 45.38 -88.36 13.19
N LEU A 41 45.43 -89.52 12.53
CA LEU A 41 45.87 -90.79 13.16
C LEU A 41 46.37 -91.78 12.09
N TYR A 42 47.48 -92.44 12.44
CA TYR A 42 48.09 -93.61 11.79
C TYR A 42 47.50 -94.88 12.43
N ASP A 43 47.46 -95.99 11.69
CA ASP A 43 47.89 -97.34 12.11
C ASP A 43 47.12 -98.45 11.38
N ARG A 44 47.86 -99.37 10.74
CA ARG A 44 47.44 -100.77 10.59
C ARG A 44 48.63 -101.71 10.40
N PHE A 45 48.81 -102.54 11.44
CA PHE A 45 49.23 -103.94 11.48
C PHE A 45 50.67 -104.36 11.16
N ILE A 46 51.40 -104.66 12.25
CA ILE A 46 52.31 -105.80 12.36
C ILE A 46 51.46 -107.05 12.67
N SER A 47 51.73 -108.18 12.01
CA SER A 47 51.34 -109.50 12.50
C SER A 47 52.52 -110.46 12.48
N LYS A 48 52.70 -111.11 13.64
CA LYS A 48 53.62 -112.21 13.98
C LYS A 48 53.32 -113.47 13.15
N LYS A 49 54.29 -114.41 13.08
CA LYS A 49 54.15 -115.83 13.50
C LYS A 49 55.43 -116.65 13.23
N GLU A 50 55.98 -117.29 14.28
CA GLU A 50 56.09 -118.76 14.49
C GLU A 50 57.20 -119.42 13.65
N THR A 51 58.39 -119.78 14.17
CA THR A 51 58.80 -120.90 15.06
C THR A 51 58.18 -122.28 14.76
N GLY A 52 58.99 -123.19 14.19
CA GLY A 52 58.76 -124.65 14.13
C GLY A 52 59.90 -125.33 13.37
N LYS A 53 60.93 -125.85 14.05
CA LYS A 53 61.10 -127.25 14.51
C LYS A 53 61.51 -128.25 13.41
N THR A 54 62.80 -128.56 13.45
CA THR A 54 63.53 -129.80 13.15
C THR A 54 62.73 -131.10 12.99
N ALA A 55 63.05 -131.87 11.94
CA ALA A 55 62.91 -133.33 11.87
C ALA A 55 64.17 -133.95 11.20
N PRO A 56 64.61 -135.18 11.59
CA PRO A 56 65.94 -135.72 11.28
C PRO A 56 65.91 -136.92 10.31
N PHE A 57 66.87 -137.07 9.39
CA PHE A 57 67.31 -138.35 8.78
C PHE A 57 68.69 -138.11 8.14
N GLN A 58 69.78 -138.71 8.66
CA GLN A 58 70.38 -140.01 8.29
C GLN A 58 70.92 -140.12 6.85
N LYS A 59 72.24 -140.39 6.78
CA LYS A 59 73.08 -140.91 5.69
C LYS A 59 73.92 -139.91 4.87
N THR A 60 75.20 -140.22 4.86
CA THR A 60 76.36 -139.47 4.36
C THR A 60 76.56 -139.67 2.86
N ASN A 61 75.81 -138.94 2.02
CA ASN A 61 76.15 -138.73 0.60
C ASN A 61 75.65 -137.40 -0.02
N ASP A 62 75.15 -136.45 0.78
CA ASP A 62 74.53 -135.18 0.28
C ASP A 62 75.43 -133.92 0.32
N LEU A 63 76.69 -134.02 0.75
CA LEU A 63 77.58 -132.85 0.89
C LEU A 63 78.02 -132.21 -0.43
N THR A 64 77.98 -132.94 -1.56
CA THR A 64 78.37 -132.39 -2.88
C THR A 64 77.23 -131.66 -3.60
N LYS A 65 75.97 -131.86 -3.19
CA LYS A 65 74.79 -131.22 -3.81
C LYS A 65 74.48 -129.85 -3.18
N LEU A 66 74.76 -129.70 -1.88
CA LEU A 66 74.61 -128.45 -1.12
C LEU A 66 75.59 -127.34 -1.57
N ALA A 67 76.79 -127.70 -2.02
CA ALA A 67 77.78 -126.73 -2.53
C ALA A 67 77.33 -126.09 -3.86
N THR A 68 76.65 -126.84 -4.73
CA THR A 68 76.12 -126.35 -6.01
C THR A 68 74.87 -125.49 -5.82
N GLU A 69 73.98 -125.87 -4.90
CA GLU A 69 72.78 -125.06 -4.58
C GLU A 69 73.13 -123.75 -3.87
N HIS A 70 74.17 -123.71 -3.03
CA HIS A 70 74.64 -122.48 -2.40
C HIS A 70 75.16 -121.45 -3.42
N ASN A 71 75.90 -121.89 -4.45
CA ASN A 71 76.43 -120.98 -5.47
C ASN A 71 75.32 -120.43 -6.39
N LEU A 72 74.32 -121.25 -6.74
CA LEU A 72 73.14 -120.78 -7.50
C LEU A 72 72.27 -119.81 -6.68
N SER A 73 72.12 -120.04 -5.38
CA SER A 73 71.39 -119.13 -4.47
C SER A 73 72.09 -117.77 -4.31
N THR A 74 73.43 -117.78 -4.22
CA THR A 74 74.23 -116.54 -4.11
C THR A 74 74.09 -115.68 -5.38
N GLN A 75 74.03 -116.31 -6.56
CA GLN A 75 73.79 -115.62 -7.82
C GLN A 75 72.36 -115.06 -7.92
N GLY A 76 71.36 -115.78 -7.41
CA GLY A 76 69.97 -115.30 -7.31
C GLY A 76 69.80 -114.09 -6.40
N ILE A 77 70.51 -114.05 -5.27
CA ILE A 77 70.49 -112.89 -4.35
C ILE A 77 71.14 -111.66 -4.99
N HIS A 78 72.22 -111.83 -5.77
CA HIS A 78 72.89 -110.71 -6.42
C HIS A 78 72.01 -110.06 -7.49
N ASN A 79 71.31 -110.86 -8.30
CA ASN A 79 70.34 -110.35 -9.27
C ASN A 79 69.17 -109.62 -8.59
N ALA A 80 68.65 -110.15 -7.48
CA ALA A 80 67.55 -109.51 -6.73
C ALA A 80 67.96 -108.16 -6.10
N ILE A 81 69.21 -108.00 -5.69
CA ILE A 81 69.73 -106.71 -5.17
C ILE A 81 69.82 -105.69 -6.31
N GLN A 82 70.31 -106.09 -7.48
CA GLN A 82 70.43 -105.23 -8.64
C GLN A 82 69.07 -104.74 -9.16
N GLU A 83 68.06 -105.62 -9.24
CA GLU A 83 66.69 -105.23 -9.61
C GLU A 83 66.07 -104.26 -8.60
N ARG A 84 66.37 -104.45 -7.30
CA ARG A 84 65.86 -103.57 -6.24
C ARG A 84 66.48 -102.17 -6.30
N GLU A 85 67.75 -102.05 -6.68
CA GLU A 85 68.40 -100.76 -6.92
C GLU A 85 67.88 -100.07 -8.18
N GLN A 86 67.64 -100.82 -9.26
CA GLN A 86 67.00 -100.29 -10.48
C GLN A 86 65.58 -99.76 -10.18
N ALA A 87 64.77 -100.51 -9.43
CA ALA A 87 63.43 -100.09 -9.02
C ALA A 87 63.45 -98.88 -8.08
N ARG A 88 64.49 -98.75 -7.22
CA ARG A 88 64.67 -97.61 -6.33
C ARG A 88 65.04 -96.34 -7.12
N ASN A 89 65.89 -96.47 -8.12
CA ASN A 89 66.30 -95.36 -9.00
C ASN A 89 65.17 -94.89 -9.93
N GLN A 90 64.30 -95.80 -10.40
CA GLN A 90 63.09 -95.43 -11.15
C GLN A 90 62.04 -94.73 -10.26
N ARG A 91 61.90 -95.13 -8.99
CA ARG A 91 61.00 -94.45 -8.04
C ARG A 91 61.48 -93.05 -7.70
N THR A 92 62.77 -92.83 -7.48
CA THR A 92 63.31 -91.49 -7.18
C THR A 92 63.17 -90.55 -8.37
N THR A 93 63.35 -91.02 -9.61
CA THR A 93 63.12 -90.22 -10.82
C THR A 93 61.64 -89.87 -11.00
N CYS A 94 60.71 -90.82 -10.85
CA CYS A 94 59.27 -90.55 -10.93
C CYS A 94 58.78 -89.55 -9.86
N PHE A 95 59.26 -89.68 -8.61
CA PHE A 95 58.96 -88.71 -7.55
C PHE A 95 59.51 -87.31 -7.83
N LYS A 96 60.66 -87.20 -8.50
CA LYS A 96 61.26 -85.92 -8.87
C LYS A 96 60.44 -85.22 -9.96
N THR A 97 60.04 -85.94 -11.02
CA THR A 97 59.19 -85.42 -12.10
C THR A 97 57.83 -84.95 -11.58
N ARG A 98 57.18 -85.73 -10.71
CA ARG A 98 55.89 -85.36 -10.11
C ARG A 98 56.00 -84.12 -9.21
N ASN A 99 57.09 -83.98 -8.46
CA ASN A 99 57.34 -82.78 -7.66
C ASN A 99 57.60 -81.55 -8.52
N ASP A 100 58.30 -81.69 -9.65
CA ASP A 100 58.54 -80.57 -10.56
C ASP A 100 57.26 -80.11 -11.27
N GLU A 101 56.37 -81.03 -11.63
CA GLU A 101 55.03 -80.71 -12.16
C GLU A 101 54.14 -80.01 -11.12
N LEU A 102 54.13 -80.50 -9.87
CA LEU A 102 53.41 -79.83 -8.78
C LEU A 102 53.96 -78.43 -8.50
N ARG A 103 55.28 -78.22 -8.59
CA ARG A 103 55.89 -76.89 -8.50
C ARG A 103 55.53 -76.00 -9.68
N LYS A 104 55.41 -76.54 -10.90
CA LYS A 104 54.93 -75.79 -12.07
C LYS A 104 53.45 -75.40 -11.92
N LEU A 105 52.60 -76.32 -11.44
CA LEU A 105 51.19 -76.04 -11.19
C LEU A 105 51.00 -75.01 -10.07
N GLY A 106 51.77 -75.14 -8.98
CA GLY A 106 51.76 -74.17 -7.88
C GLY A 106 52.17 -72.76 -8.33
N ARG A 107 53.15 -72.65 -9.25
CA ARG A 107 53.51 -71.38 -9.87
C ARG A 107 52.41 -70.82 -10.76
N LYS A 108 51.81 -71.64 -11.64
CA LYS A 108 50.66 -71.21 -12.47
C LYS A 108 49.46 -70.75 -11.64
N TYR A 109 49.12 -71.50 -10.60
CA TYR A 109 48.03 -71.15 -9.69
C TYR A 109 48.30 -69.82 -8.99
N LYS A 110 49.53 -69.60 -8.52
CA LYS A 110 49.94 -68.33 -7.91
C LYS A 110 49.81 -67.15 -8.88
N THR A 111 50.18 -67.32 -10.15
CA THR A 111 49.99 -66.28 -11.19
C THR A 111 48.51 -65.99 -11.44
N VAL A 112 47.66 -67.03 -11.55
CA VAL A 112 46.22 -66.85 -11.76
C VAL A 112 45.53 -66.16 -10.58
N VAL A 113 45.94 -66.48 -9.35
CA VAL A 113 45.44 -65.81 -8.14
C VAL A 113 45.84 -64.34 -8.13
N MET A 114 47.10 -64.03 -8.41
CA MET A 114 47.56 -62.64 -8.50
C MET A 114 46.85 -61.86 -9.62
N ASP A 115 46.67 -62.47 -10.81
CA ASP A 115 45.96 -61.84 -11.93
C ASP A 115 44.45 -61.64 -11.65
N LYS A 116 43.90 -62.43 -10.73
CA LYS A 116 42.53 -62.26 -10.26
C LYS A 116 42.45 -61.14 -9.23
N GLU A 117 43.33 -61.14 -8.24
CA GLU A 117 43.45 -60.06 -7.23
C GLU A 117 43.64 -58.70 -7.91
N LEU A 118 44.52 -58.61 -8.91
CA LEU A 118 44.77 -57.38 -9.67
C LEU A 118 43.55 -56.94 -10.51
N ARG A 119 42.72 -57.89 -10.97
CA ARG A 119 41.47 -57.58 -11.69
C ARG A 119 40.36 -57.14 -10.75
N ASP A 120 40.27 -57.78 -9.60
CA ASP A 120 39.29 -57.45 -8.57
C ASP A 120 39.60 -56.06 -7.99
N GLU A 121 40.87 -55.72 -7.75
CA GLU A 121 41.33 -54.36 -7.38
C GLU A 121 40.95 -53.34 -8.46
N LYS A 122 41.21 -53.64 -9.74
CA LYS A 122 40.88 -52.74 -10.84
C LYS A 122 39.36 -52.55 -11.01
N PHE A 123 38.58 -53.60 -10.78
CA PHE A 123 37.12 -53.52 -10.84
C PHE A 123 36.58 -52.69 -9.67
N GLN A 124 37.17 -52.83 -8.48
CA GLN A 124 36.80 -52.04 -7.33
C GLN A 124 37.11 -50.55 -7.54
N GLU A 125 38.28 -50.21 -8.07
CA GLU A 125 38.63 -48.83 -8.45
C GLU A 125 37.67 -48.24 -9.50
N LEU A 126 37.28 -49.03 -10.51
CA LEU A 126 36.28 -48.63 -11.50
C LEU A 126 34.89 -48.39 -10.87
N SER A 127 34.48 -49.23 -9.93
CA SER A 127 33.21 -49.08 -9.20
C SER A 127 33.21 -47.82 -8.34
N GLU A 128 34.27 -47.58 -7.58
CA GLU A 128 34.43 -46.38 -6.74
C GLU A 128 34.45 -45.10 -7.59
N ASN A 129 35.11 -45.14 -8.76
CA ASN A 129 35.09 -44.03 -9.72
C ASN A 129 33.68 -43.78 -10.28
N PHE A 130 32.93 -44.85 -10.61
CA PHE A 130 31.56 -44.70 -11.12
C PHE A 130 30.62 -44.11 -10.07
N GLU A 131 30.70 -44.59 -8.82
CA GLU A 131 29.92 -44.03 -7.70
C GLU A 131 30.28 -42.57 -7.39
N THR A 132 31.56 -42.21 -7.53
CA THR A 132 32.01 -40.81 -7.36
C THR A 132 31.45 -39.94 -8.48
N GLN A 133 31.51 -40.40 -9.73
CA GLN A 133 30.95 -39.69 -10.88
C GLN A 133 29.42 -39.57 -10.80
N GLU A 134 28.73 -40.57 -10.26
CA GLU A 134 27.28 -40.53 -10.03
C GLU A 134 26.91 -39.46 -8.98
N ARG A 135 27.66 -39.41 -7.86
CA ARG A 135 27.50 -38.36 -6.84
C ARG A 135 27.78 -36.95 -7.38
N GLU A 136 28.80 -36.80 -8.21
CA GLU A 136 29.09 -35.52 -8.89
C GLU A 136 27.96 -35.12 -9.83
N ASN A 137 27.43 -36.05 -10.64
CA ASN A 137 26.30 -35.78 -11.52
C ASN A 137 25.03 -35.40 -10.77
N LEU A 138 24.75 -36.03 -9.63
CA LEU A 138 23.63 -35.65 -8.76
C LEU A 138 23.79 -34.21 -8.25
N THR A 139 24.98 -33.88 -7.77
CA THR A 139 25.29 -32.53 -7.27
C THR A 139 25.13 -31.47 -8.37
N LEU A 140 25.64 -31.74 -9.57
CA LEU A 140 25.49 -30.83 -10.72
C LEU A 140 24.04 -30.66 -11.16
N ARG A 141 23.20 -31.71 -11.08
CA ARG A 141 21.76 -31.61 -11.38
C ARG A 141 21.03 -30.73 -10.36
N ASP A 142 21.36 -30.86 -9.08
CA ASP A 142 20.78 -30.02 -8.03
C ASP A 142 21.18 -28.56 -8.21
N GLU A 143 22.45 -28.29 -8.54
CA GLU A 143 22.93 -26.94 -8.86
C GLU A 143 22.24 -26.36 -10.09
N LEU A 144 22.04 -27.15 -11.15
CA LEU A 144 21.35 -26.72 -12.36
C LEU A 144 19.88 -26.36 -12.07
N THR A 145 19.21 -27.16 -11.25
CA THR A 145 17.81 -26.93 -10.84
C THR A 145 17.70 -25.65 -9.99
N LYS A 146 18.67 -25.41 -9.10
CA LYS A 146 18.77 -24.19 -8.30
C LYS A 146 19.03 -22.96 -9.17
N LEU A 147 19.90 -23.06 -10.17
CA LEU A 147 20.15 -21.96 -11.12
C LEU A 147 18.91 -21.66 -11.97
N GLN A 148 18.18 -22.68 -12.40
CA GLN A 148 16.92 -22.51 -13.14
C GLN A 148 15.85 -21.82 -12.30
N SER A 149 15.67 -22.21 -11.03
CA SER A 149 14.69 -21.55 -10.16
C SER A 149 15.07 -20.10 -9.87
N GLN A 150 16.35 -19.81 -9.65
CA GLN A 150 16.86 -18.44 -9.52
C GLN A 150 16.65 -17.61 -10.79
N THR A 151 16.86 -18.19 -11.96
CA THR A 151 16.65 -17.50 -13.25
C THR A 151 15.18 -17.15 -13.43
N THR A 152 14.26 -18.10 -13.19
CA THR A 152 12.81 -17.85 -13.24
C THR A 152 12.36 -16.77 -12.25
N GLN A 153 12.90 -16.79 -11.02
CA GLN A 153 12.59 -15.78 -10.01
C GLN A 153 13.14 -14.40 -10.39
N ARG A 154 14.30 -14.36 -11.04
CA ARG A 154 14.88 -13.10 -11.53
C ARG A 154 14.07 -12.55 -12.70
N ASP A 155 13.62 -13.39 -13.61
CA ASP A 155 12.79 -13.01 -14.75
C ASP A 155 11.43 -12.47 -14.31
N SER A 156 10.81 -13.08 -13.29
CA SER A 156 9.55 -12.56 -12.72
C SER A 156 9.74 -11.21 -12.02
N ALA A 157 10.83 -11.05 -11.25
CA ALA A 157 11.16 -9.77 -10.63
C ALA A 157 11.44 -8.68 -11.68
N PHE A 158 12.13 -9.02 -12.78
CA PHE A 158 12.34 -8.10 -13.90
C PHE A 158 11.04 -7.71 -14.60
N ALA A 159 10.09 -8.63 -14.74
CA ALA A 159 8.78 -8.33 -15.31
C ALA A 159 8.00 -7.32 -14.44
N ILE A 160 8.01 -7.50 -13.12
CA ILE A 160 7.40 -6.57 -12.15
C ILE A 160 8.06 -5.19 -12.25
N LEU A 161 9.38 -5.13 -12.17
CA LEU A 161 10.12 -3.85 -12.26
C LEU A 161 9.89 -3.13 -13.59
N ARG A 162 9.79 -3.86 -14.71
CA ARG A 162 9.47 -3.27 -16.00
C ARG A 162 8.05 -2.69 -15.99
N GLN A 163 7.08 -3.40 -15.41
CA GLN A 163 5.72 -2.90 -15.28
C GLN A 163 5.65 -1.64 -14.41
N GLU A 164 6.32 -1.63 -13.27
CA GLU A 164 6.42 -0.46 -12.39
C GLU A 164 7.09 0.72 -13.08
N LEU A 165 8.18 0.49 -13.81
CA LEU A 165 8.85 1.51 -14.61
C LEU A 165 7.93 2.08 -15.69
N GLU A 166 7.19 1.24 -16.40
CA GLU A 166 6.22 1.69 -17.41
C GLU A 166 5.08 2.51 -16.79
N MET A 167 4.57 2.12 -15.62
CA MET A 167 3.55 2.88 -14.89
C MET A 167 4.11 4.24 -14.45
N SER A 168 5.29 4.26 -13.84
CA SER A 168 5.97 5.50 -13.41
C SER A 168 6.29 6.43 -14.59
N GLN A 169 6.70 5.89 -15.74
CA GLN A 169 6.91 6.67 -16.96
C GLN A 169 5.61 7.26 -17.51
N LYS A 170 4.51 6.50 -17.48
CA LYS A 170 3.17 6.98 -17.88
C LYS A 170 2.71 8.11 -16.96
N GLU A 171 2.88 7.95 -15.66
CA GLU A 171 2.56 8.95 -14.64
C GLU A 171 3.41 10.22 -14.79
N THR A 172 4.73 10.07 -15.00
CA THR A 172 5.63 11.21 -15.28
C THR A 172 5.19 11.98 -16.53
N LYS A 173 4.86 11.27 -17.62
CA LYS A 173 4.34 11.90 -18.85
C LYS A 173 3.01 12.62 -18.59
N HIS A 174 2.13 12.04 -17.78
CA HIS A 174 0.87 12.65 -17.38
C HIS A 174 1.09 13.97 -16.62
N TYR A 175 1.93 13.97 -15.59
CA TYR A 175 2.24 15.19 -14.82
C TYR A 175 3.00 16.24 -15.63
N GLN A 176 3.92 15.83 -16.51
CA GLN A 176 4.57 16.76 -17.45
C GLN A 176 3.55 17.42 -18.38
N GLN A 177 2.56 16.67 -18.86
CA GLN A 177 1.49 17.21 -19.68
C GLN A 177 0.59 18.16 -18.89
N GLN A 178 0.20 17.81 -17.66
CA GLN A 178 -0.55 18.70 -16.78
C GLN A 178 0.22 20.00 -16.50
N SER A 179 1.51 19.91 -16.18
CA SER A 179 2.38 21.08 -15.94
C SER A 179 2.46 22.00 -17.16
N ARG A 180 2.57 21.44 -18.38
CA ARG A 180 2.52 22.23 -19.62
C ARG A 180 1.18 22.92 -19.81
N THR A 181 0.07 22.25 -19.48
CA THR A 181 -1.27 22.84 -19.52
C THR A 181 -1.38 24.01 -18.53
N PHE A 182 -0.96 23.83 -17.28
CA PHE A 182 -0.98 24.91 -16.29
C PHE A 182 -0.12 26.10 -16.69
N ARG A 183 1.11 25.86 -17.17
CA ARG A 183 1.97 26.92 -17.68
C ARG A 183 1.30 27.68 -18.82
N ARG A 184 0.65 26.97 -19.75
CA ARG A 184 -0.11 27.60 -20.84
C ARG A 184 -1.24 28.44 -20.27
N ILE A 185 -2.06 27.93 -19.35
CA ILE A 185 -3.16 28.69 -18.74
C ILE A 185 -2.63 29.99 -18.15
N ILE A 186 -1.64 29.90 -17.26
CA ILE A 186 -1.02 31.05 -16.58
C ILE A 186 -0.43 32.07 -17.58
N GLN A 187 0.13 31.60 -18.71
CA GLN A 187 0.71 32.47 -19.74
C GLN A 187 -0.31 33.03 -20.74
N SER A 188 -1.49 32.41 -20.88
CA SER A 188 -2.48 32.72 -21.93
C SER A 188 -3.74 33.40 -21.42
N THR A 189 -3.97 33.44 -20.11
CA THR A 189 -5.10 34.14 -19.49
C THR A 189 -4.95 35.65 -19.60
N ASN A 190 -5.32 36.19 -20.77
CA ASN A 190 -5.60 37.61 -21.00
C ASN A 190 -7.06 37.87 -21.38
N ILE A 191 -7.91 36.83 -21.45
CA ILE A 191 -9.31 36.98 -21.84
C ILE A 191 -10.20 36.55 -20.69
N PRO A 192 -10.55 37.46 -19.78
CA PRO A 192 -11.56 37.18 -18.78
C PRO A 192 -12.89 36.87 -19.48
N MET A 193 -13.63 35.92 -18.91
CA MET A 193 -14.93 35.50 -19.41
C MET A 193 -15.94 36.63 -19.22
N GLU A 194 -16.80 36.89 -20.22
CA GLU A 194 -17.94 37.80 -20.03
C GLU A 194 -18.98 37.17 -19.10
N ILE A 195 -19.52 37.96 -18.19
CA ILE A 195 -20.54 37.54 -17.23
C ILE A 195 -21.92 37.79 -17.82
N ASN A 196 -22.84 36.83 -17.66
CA ASN A 196 -24.26 37.13 -17.74
C ASN A 196 -24.72 37.63 -16.38
N GLU A 197 -24.66 38.95 -16.19
CA GLU A 197 -25.00 39.61 -14.91
C GLU A 197 -26.44 39.31 -14.49
N LEU A 198 -27.35 39.11 -15.45
CA LEU A 198 -28.75 38.77 -15.17
C LEU A 198 -28.87 37.40 -14.50
N ASP A 199 -28.19 36.38 -15.03
CA ASP A 199 -28.21 35.01 -14.48
C ASP A 199 -27.62 34.99 -13.06
N VAL A 200 -26.53 35.71 -12.86
CA VAL A 200 -25.89 35.80 -11.54
C VAL A 200 -26.75 36.56 -10.55
N GLY A 201 -27.45 37.61 -11.00
CA GLY A 201 -28.48 38.27 -10.22
C GLY A 201 -29.56 37.30 -9.79
N LEU A 202 -30.09 36.49 -10.72
CA LEU A 202 -31.09 35.46 -10.42
C LEU A 202 -30.58 34.41 -9.43
N ASP A 203 -29.33 33.95 -9.57
CA ASP A 203 -28.70 33.02 -8.63
C ASP A 203 -28.65 33.62 -7.21
N PHE A 204 -28.25 34.89 -7.08
CA PHE A 204 -28.24 35.59 -5.79
C PHE A 204 -29.65 35.78 -5.22
N LYS A 205 -30.63 36.12 -6.08
CA LYS A 205 -32.04 36.24 -5.67
C LYS A 205 -32.62 34.91 -5.19
N TRP A 206 -32.22 33.81 -5.81
CA TRP A 206 -32.66 32.49 -5.38
C TRP A 206 -32.17 32.15 -3.97
N LEU A 207 -30.94 32.52 -3.60
CA LEU A 207 -30.40 32.27 -2.25
C LEU A 207 -31.25 32.94 -1.15
N ARG A 208 -31.58 34.22 -1.34
CA ARG A 208 -32.39 34.99 -0.39
C ARG A 208 -33.82 34.44 -0.28
N ASP A 209 -34.42 34.05 -1.40
CA ASP A 209 -35.76 33.45 -1.42
C ASP A 209 -35.77 32.07 -0.75
N GLU A 210 -34.71 31.28 -0.94
CA GLU A 210 -34.59 29.95 -0.32
C GLU A 210 -34.39 30.04 1.19
N ILE A 211 -33.60 31.01 1.69
CA ILE A 211 -33.51 31.28 3.13
C ILE A 211 -34.89 31.58 3.71
N HIS A 212 -35.65 32.48 3.07
CA HIS A 212 -37.02 32.78 3.49
C HIS A 212 -37.89 31.51 3.51
N ARG A 213 -37.89 30.72 2.44
CA ARG A 213 -38.67 29.47 2.36
C ARG A 213 -38.29 28.48 3.46
N ILE A 214 -37.01 28.27 3.71
CA ILE A 214 -36.55 27.35 4.76
C ILE A 214 -37.01 27.85 6.14
N ILE A 215 -36.82 29.13 6.43
CA ILE A 215 -37.19 29.70 7.73
C ILE A 215 -38.70 29.57 7.97
N CYS A 216 -39.54 30.04 7.04
CA CYS A 216 -40.99 30.03 7.23
C CYS A 216 -41.61 28.63 7.17
N SER A 217 -41.01 27.69 6.43
CA SER A 217 -41.60 26.35 6.24
C SER A 217 -41.21 25.38 7.35
N TYR A 218 -40.03 25.56 7.93
CA TYR A 218 -39.51 24.62 8.91
C TYR A 218 -39.56 25.21 10.31
N TYR A 219 -39.07 26.42 10.57
CA TYR A 219 -38.83 26.87 11.95
C TYR A 219 -40.02 27.62 12.57
N SER A 220 -40.21 27.46 13.89
CA SER A 220 -41.19 28.23 14.66
C SER A 220 -40.50 29.19 15.61
N MET A 221 -40.87 30.47 15.52
CA MET A 221 -40.32 31.55 16.35
C MET A 221 -41.03 31.72 17.70
N GLU A 222 -42.03 30.88 17.98
CA GLU A 222 -42.77 30.86 19.25
C GLU A 222 -41.92 30.30 20.41
N LYS A 223 -40.97 29.43 20.10
CA LYS A 223 -40.10 28.80 21.09
C LYS A 223 -39.00 29.78 21.51
N GLY A 224 -38.76 29.86 22.83
CA GLY A 224 -37.59 30.56 23.34
C GLY A 224 -36.30 29.87 22.92
N TYR A 225 -35.25 30.66 22.65
CA TYR A 225 -33.93 30.13 22.36
C TYR A 225 -33.19 29.81 23.68
N PRO A 226 -32.59 28.62 23.82
CA PRO A 226 -31.94 28.21 25.06
C PRO A 226 -30.69 29.07 25.35
N VAL A 227 -30.30 29.12 26.62
CA VAL A 227 -29.07 29.80 27.04
C VAL A 227 -27.86 29.18 26.32
N PRO A 228 -26.91 29.99 25.81
CA PRO A 228 -25.71 29.49 25.14
C PRO A 228 -24.96 28.47 25.99
N GLY A 229 -24.54 27.37 25.38
CA GLY A 229 -23.70 26.36 26.02
C GLY A 229 -22.21 26.60 25.77
N ASN A 230 -21.33 25.75 26.31
CA ASN A 230 -19.91 25.70 25.93
C ASN A 230 -19.75 25.10 24.53
N SER A 231 -20.15 25.85 23.50
CA SER A 231 -20.09 25.44 22.10
C SER A 231 -18.91 26.08 21.35
N THR A 232 -18.61 25.53 20.17
CA THR A 232 -17.58 26.01 19.24
C THR A 232 -17.91 27.37 18.59
N SER A 233 -19.18 27.81 18.63
CA SER A 233 -19.61 29.09 18.03
C SER A 233 -20.43 29.93 19.03
N GLN A 234 -19.77 30.30 20.13
CA GLN A 234 -20.38 31.03 21.24
C GLN A 234 -20.98 32.37 20.80
N ASN A 235 -20.38 33.06 19.81
CA ASN A 235 -20.88 34.33 19.31
C ASN A 235 -22.23 34.19 18.58
N ALA A 236 -22.37 33.16 17.74
CA ALA A 236 -23.60 32.90 16.99
C ALA A 236 -24.75 32.50 17.92
N GLU A 237 -24.47 31.63 18.90
CA GLU A 237 -25.46 31.25 19.92
C GLU A 237 -25.88 32.43 20.79
N THR A 238 -24.92 33.29 21.18
CA THR A 238 -25.21 34.51 21.94
C THR A 238 -26.06 35.48 21.15
N HIS A 239 -25.80 35.62 19.84
CA HIS A 239 -26.61 36.46 18.96
C HIS A 239 -28.07 35.97 18.90
N LEU A 240 -28.28 34.67 18.64
CA LEU A 240 -29.63 34.08 18.61
C LEU A 240 -30.32 34.16 19.98
N TYR A 241 -29.60 33.91 21.07
CA TYR A 241 -30.14 34.08 22.41
C TYR A 241 -30.61 35.52 22.66
N ASN A 242 -29.78 36.52 22.33
CA ASN A 242 -30.14 37.92 22.50
C ASN A 242 -31.34 38.30 21.62
N LEU A 243 -31.37 37.84 20.36
CA LEU A 243 -32.50 38.05 19.46
C LEU A 243 -33.81 37.58 20.10
N PHE A 244 -33.86 36.37 20.65
CA PHE A 244 -35.08 35.80 21.23
C PHE A 244 -35.47 36.38 22.60
N ASN A 245 -34.53 36.94 23.35
CA ASN A 245 -34.81 37.55 24.66
C ASN A 245 -35.12 39.05 24.59
N LEU A 246 -34.57 39.76 23.60
CA LEU A 246 -34.75 41.21 23.46
C LEU A 246 -35.90 41.55 22.51
N VAL A 247 -36.23 40.68 21.57
CA VAL A 247 -37.31 40.90 20.60
C VAL A 247 -38.55 40.11 21.04
N PRO A 248 -39.64 40.77 21.45
CA PRO A 248 -40.84 40.09 21.91
C PRO A 248 -41.71 39.58 20.74
N ASP A 249 -41.66 40.26 19.59
CA ASP A 249 -42.52 39.97 18.44
C ASP A 249 -42.02 38.77 17.62
N GLN A 250 -42.94 37.87 17.28
CA GLN A 250 -42.64 36.63 16.56
C GLN A 250 -42.17 36.91 15.12
N PHE A 251 -42.76 37.91 14.48
CA PHE A 251 -42.44 38.28 13.11
C PHE A 251 -41.06 38.97 13.04
N GLU A 252 -40.74 39.85 13.97
CA GLU A 252 -39.38 40.41 14.09
C GLU A 252 -38.32 39.34 14.39
N ARG A 253 -38.63 38.32 15.19
CA ARG A 253 -37.72 37.17 15.38
C ARG A 253 -37.49 36.40 14.08
N GLU A 254 -38.52 36.20 13.27
CA GLU A 254 -38.39 35.55 11.97
C GLU A 254 -37.45 36.33 11.04
N ILE A 255 -37.66 37.66 10.94
CA ILE A 255 -36.78 38.58 10.21
C ILE A 255 -35.35 38.50 10.72
N GLY A 256 -35.16 38.54 12.04
CA GLY A 256 -33.84 38.45 12.68
C GLY A 256 -33.15 37.13 12.38
N VAL A 257 -33.87 36.01 12.38
CA VAL A 257 -33.30 34.69 12.03
C VAL A 257 -32.94 34.64 10.55
N ARG A 258 -33.76 35.20 9.64
CA ARG A 258 -33.44 35.29 8.21
C ARG A 258 -32.15 36.10 7.98
N ALA A 259 -32.04 37.27 8.60
CA ALA A 259 -30.85 38.11 8.55
C ALA A 259 -29.62 37.39 9.12
N PHE A 260 -29.78 36.69 10.24
CA PHE A 260 -28.72 35.87 10.84
C PHE A 260 -28.22 34.78 9.88
N VAL A 261 -29.13 34.01 9.27
CA VAL A 261 -28.77 32.96 8.32
C VAL A 261 -28.02 33.53 7.12
N PHE A 262 -28.50 34.63 6.54
CA PHE A 262 -27.81 35.27 5.43
C PHE A 262 -26.42 35.76 5.85
N GLY A 263 -26.28 36.34 7.04
CA GLY A 263 -25.00 36.73 7.62
C GLY A 263 -24.03 35.55 7.77
N GLN A 264 -24.50 34.38 8.20
CA GLN A 264 -23.67 33.16 8.24
C GLN A 264 -23.27 32.72 6.82
N LEU A 265 -24.18 32.79 5.86
CA LEU A 265 -23.87 32.45 4.46
C LEU A 265 -22.79 33.37 3.87
N ASP A 266 -22.86 34.67 4.17
CA ASP A 266 -21.86 35.66 3.80
C ASP A 266 -20.50 35.43 4.50
N GLU A 267 -20.53 35.18 5.80
CA GLU A 267 -19.33 34.96 6.60
C GLU A 267 -18.54 33.72 6.16
N PHE A 268 -19.21 32.64 5.78
CA PHE A 268 -18.55 31.37 5.49
C PHE A 268 -18.36 31.07 4.00
N LEU A 269 -19.24 31.54 3.12
CA LEU A 269 -19.19 31.15 1.71
C LEU A 269 -19.22 32.31 0.71
N LEU A 270 -20.15 33.26 0.85
CA LEU A 270 -20.36 34.22 -0.22
C LEU A 270 -19.13 35.11 -0.38
N PHE A 271 -18.62 35.16 -1.61
CA PHE A 271 -17.49 36.02 -2.01
C PHE A 271 -16.19 35.79 -1.23
N LYS A 272 -16.08 34.68 -0.49
CA LYS A 272 -14.85 34.26 0.20
C LYS A 272 -13.75 33.85 -0.80
N GLU A 273 -12.51 33.84 -0.34
CA GLU A 273 -11.33 33.46 -1.13
C GLU A 273 -11.23 31.95 -1.42
N LEU A 274 -12.32 31.34 -1.87
CA LEU A 274 -12.38 29.90 -2.15
C LEU A 274 -11.88 29.60 -3.57
N PHE A 275 -11.20 28.48 -3.79
CA PHE A 275 -10.78 28.01 -5.14
C PHE A 275 -11.36 26.65 -5.53
N GLY A 276 -12.16 26.04 -4.64
CA GLY A 276 -12.79 24.74 -4.87
C GLY A 276 -11.79 23.59 -4.80
N LEU A 277 -10.72 23.75 -4.02
CA LEU A 277 -9.71 22.73 -3.76
C LEU A 277 -9.75 22.25 -2.31
N GLU A 278 -10.83 22.52 -1.57
CA GLU A 278 -11.01 22.07 -0.19
C GLU A 278 -10.97 20.53 -0.05
N ASP A 279 -11.49 19.80 -1.03
CA ASP A 279 -11.57 18.33 -1.00
C ASP A 279 -10.25 17.64 -1.43
N LEU A 280 -9.22 18.41 -1.80
CA LEU A 280 -7.89 17.85 -2.00
C LEU A 280 -7.27 17.51 -0.64
N ASP A 281 -6.31 16.58 -0.63
CA ASP A 281 -5.59 16.19 0.58
C ASP A 281 -5.12 17.43 1.38
N GLU A 282 -5.69 17.60 2.58
CA GLU A 282 -5.44 18.75 3.46
C GLU A 282 -3.95 18.92 3.76
N SER A 283 -3.17 17.83 3.74
CA SER A 283 -1.73 17.87 3.95
C SER A 283 -0.98 18.68 2.89
N LEU A 284 -1.57 18.86 1.71
CA LEU A 284 -1.02 19.68 0.63
C LEU A 284 -1.23 21.18 0.89
N GLY A 285 -2.22 21.57 1.71
CA GLY A 285 -2.47 22.95 2.12
C GLY A 285 -2.70 23.95 0.97
N ILE A 286 -3.06 23.47 -0.23
CA ILE A 286 -3.09 24.28 -1.46
C ILE A 286 -4.12 25.40 -1.36
N GLU A 287 -5.36 25.05 -0.99
CA GLU A 287 -6.47 26.00 -0.83
C GLU A 287 -6.11 27.12 0.16
N GLN A 288 -5.55 26.76 1.33
CA GLN A 288 -5.10 27.73 2.33
C GLN A 288 -3.94 28.59 1.84
N GLY A 289 -2.99 28.01 1.10
CA GLY A 289 -1.88 28.73 0.48
C GLY A 289 -2.34 29.79 -0.52
N LEU A 290 -3.32 29.45 -1.36
CA LEU A 290 -3.92 30.38 -2.33
C LEU A 290 -4.70 31.50 -1.64
N ARG A 291 -5.45 31.18 -0.58
CA ARG A 291 -6.13 32.18 0.27
C ARG A 291 -5.14 33.17 0.87
N ASN A 292 -4.08 32.67 1.50
CA ASN A 292 -3.06 33.49 2.12
C ASN A 292 -2.35 34.39 1.10
N PHE A 293 -2.06 33.86 -0.10
CA PHE A 293 -1.48 34.65 -1.17
C PHE A 293 -2.42 35.79 -1.60
N GLU A 294 -3.71 35.51 -1.81
CA GLU A 294 -4.68 36.54 -2.19
C GLU A 294 -4.79 37.64 -1.13
N VAL A 295 -4.87 37.28 0.15
CA VAL A 295 -4.92 38.24 1.26
C VAL A 295 -3.66 39.11 1.27
N MET A 296 -2.48 38.48 1.17
CA MET A 296 -1.20 39.20 1.10
C MET A 296 -1.13 40.11 -0.14
N PHE A 297 -1.62 39.66 -1.29
CA PHE A 297 -1.65 40.46 -2.51
C PHE A 297 -2.54 41.70 -2.34
N LYS A 298 -3.75 41.55 -1.79
CA LYS A 298 -4.66 42.68 -1.51
C LYS A 298 -4.02 43.71 -0.57
N GLN A 299 -3.30 43.25 0.45
CA GLN A 299 -2.63 44.13 1.42
C GLN A 299 -1.45 44.90 0.81
N ASN A 300 -0.64 44.24 -0.01
CA ASN A 300 0.58 44.84 -0.57
C ASN A 300 0.31 45.64 -1.86
N HIS A 301 -0.78 45.33 -2.56
CA HIS A 301 -1.12 45.91 -3.85
C HIS A 301 -2.62 46.22 -3.96
N PRO A 302 -3.17 47.11 -3.10
CA PRO A 302 -4.59 47.42 -3.07
C PRO A 302 -5.12 47.86 -4.44
N ASP A 303 -4.34 48.64 -5.20
CA ASP A 303 -4.78 49.21 -6.48
C ASP A 303 -4.67 48.24 -7.67
N ARG A 304 -4.10 47.03 -7.49
CA ARG A 304 -3.84 46.09 -8.60
C ARG A 304 -4.98 45.11 -8.84
N HIS A 305 -6.21 45.63 -8.91
CA HIS A 305 -7.43 44.82 -9.08
C HIS A 305 -7.41 43.96 -10.36
N ALA A 306 -7.00 44.53 -11.49
CA ALA A 306 -6.90 43.80 -12.76
C ALA A 306 -5.88 42.64 -12.71
N GLY A 307 -4.74 42.85 -12.05
CA GLY A 307 -3.72 41.81 -11.87
C GLY A 307 -4.22 40.68 -10.94
N LEU A 308 -4.92 41.05 -9.87
CA LEU A 308 -5.53 40.08 -8.96
C LEU A 308 -6.61 39.25 -9.66
N ALA A 309 -7.46 39.89 -10.48
CA ALA A 309 -8.49 39.21 -11.24
C ALA A 309 -7.90 38.23 -12.26
N ALA A 310 -6.89 38.65 -13.03
CA ALA A 310 -6.21 37.75 -13.97
C ALA A 310 -5.60 36.53 -13.26
N TRP A 311 -4.97 36.74 -12.10
CA TRP A 311 -4.46 35.65 -11.28
C TRP A 311 -5.57 34.71 -10.77
N ARG A 312 -6.70 35.26 -10.28
CA ARG A 312 -7.85 34.44 -9.84
C ARG A 312 -8.40 33.59 -10.98
N THR A 313 -8.66 34.18 -12.14
CA THR A 313 -9.18 33.45 -13.31
C THR A 313 -8.23 32.31 -13.72
N ALA A 314 -6.93 32.58 -13.81
CA ALA A 314 -5.94 31.56 -14.12
C ALA A 314 -5.89 30.44 -13.07
N THR A 315 -5.93 30.81 -11.78
CA THR A 315 -5.91 29.88 -10.66
C THR A 315 -7.15 29.00 -10.65
N MET A 316 -8.33 29.58 -10.90
CA MET A 316 -9.59 28.84 -10.96
C MET A 316 -9.66 27.87 -12.15
N GLU A 317 -9.15 28.29 -13.32
CA GLU A 317 -9.02 27.39 -14.47
C GLU A 317 -8.07 26.22 -14.16
N CYS A 318 -6.92 26.48 -13.54
CA CYS A 318 -6.03 25.41 -13.08
C CYS A 318 -6.72 24.49 -12.06
N ALA A 319 -7.43 25.06 -11.08
CA ALA A 319 -8.16 24.32 -10.07
C ALA A 319 -9.23 23.39 -10.67
N ARG A 320 -9.84 23.77 -11.80
CA ARG A 320 -10.80 22.93 -12.52
C ARG A 320 -10.19 21.62 -13.05
N PHE A 321 -8.90 21.61 -13.41
CA PHE A 321 -8.22 20.38 -13.84
C PHE A 321 -7.74 19.51 -12.67
N LEU A 322 -7.60 20.09 -11.48
CA LEU A 322 -7.25 19.35 -10.26
C LEU A 322 -8.47 18.71 -9.61
N ARG A 323 -9.65 19.30 -9.80
CA ARG A 323 -10.91 18.76 -9.29
C ARG A 323 -11.27 17.43 -9.95
N PRO A 324 -11.83 16.46 -9.20
CA PRO A 324 -12.40 15.25 -9.79
C PRO A 324 -13.48 15.60 -10.82
N ALA A 325 -13.50 14.89 -11.95
CA ALA A 325 -14.48 15.15 -13.03
C ALA A 325 -15.95 14.99 -12.58
N SER A 326 -16.17 14.19 -11.53
CA SER A 326 -17.48 13.99 -10.89
C SER A 326 -17.26 13.89 -9.38
N PRO A 327 -17.36 15.00 -8.62
CA PRO A 327 -17.38 14.90 -7.16
C PRO A 327 -18.61 14.08 -6.78
N SER A 328 -18.40 12.91 -6.18
CA SER A 328 -19.48 12.01 -5.80
C SER A 328 -20.36 12.62 -4.70
N HIS A 329 -19.82 13.55 -3.90
CA HIS A 329 -20.44 14.11 -2.71
C HIS A 329 -20.30 15.65 -2.70
N PRO A 330 -21.18 16.38 -1.98
CA PRO A 330 -20.98 17.80 -1.72
C PRO A 330 -19.62 18.04 -1.06
N PRO A 331 -18.94 19.18 -1.34
CA PRO A 331 -17.72 19.56 -0.63
C PRO A 331 -17.95 19.52 0.88
N ASP A 332 -16.95 19.06 1.62
CA ASP A 332 -17.10 18.85 3.07
C ASP A 332 -17.39 20.16 3.81
N LEU A 333 -16.90 21.29 3.27
CA LEU A 333 -17.25 22.63 3.74
C LEU A 333 -18.77 22.87 3.73
N CYS A 334 -19.47 22.54 2.64
CA CYS A 334 -20.93 22.74 2.56
C CYS A 334 -21.67 21.89 3.59
N LYS A 335 -21.23 20.64 3.82
CA LYS A 335 -21.83 19.75 4.82
C LYS A 335 -21.59 20.29 6.24
N HIS A 336 -20.37 20.75 6.51
CA HIS A 336 -19.98 21.28 7.81
C HIS A 336 -20.80 22.52 8.16
N VAL A 337 -20.84 23.52 7.28
CA VAL A 337 -21.57 24.78 7.55
C VAL A 337 -23.08 24.56 7.61
N ALA A 338 -23.63 23.70 6.75
CA ALA A 338 -25.04 23.29 6.85
C ALA A 338 -25.35 22.61 8.18
N GLY A 339 -24.47 21.72 8.65
CA GLY A 339 -24.60 21.02 9.92
C GLY A 339 -24.54 21.97 11.12
N GLU A 340 -23.62 22.93 11.11
CA GLU A 340 -23.53 23.96 12.15
C GLU A 340 -24.78 24.84 12.19
N LEU A 341 -25.29 25.29 11.04
CA LEU A 341 -26.50 26.09 11.01
C LEU A 341 -27.73 25.30 11.49
N MET A 342 -27.84 24.04 11.06
CA MET A 342 -28.90 23.15 11.52
C MET A 342 -28.82 22.93 13.03
N ARG A 343 -27.61 22.78 13.60
CA ARG A 343 -27.37 22.67 15.05
C ARG A 343 -27.81 23.93 15.78
N LEU A 344 -27.43 25.11 15.28
CA LEU A 344 -27.79 26.40 15.85
C LEU A 344 -29.30 26.63 15.84
N LEU A 345 -29.97 26.34 14.74
CA LEU A 345 -31.42 26.56 14.62
C LEU A 345 -32.27 25.41 15.17
N ASN A 346 -31.65 24.28 15.56
CA ASN A 346 -32.35 23.10 16.08
C ASN A 346 -33.35 23.42 17.21
N PRO A 347 -33.07 24.32 18.18
CA PRO A 347 -34.04 24.63 19.24
C PRO A 347 -35.37 25.21 18.73
N LEU A 348 -35.36 25.81 17.53
CA LEU A 348 -36.54 26.42 16.89
C LEU A 348 -37.37 25.39 16.11
N GLY A 349 -36.86 24.17 15.96
CA GLY A 349 -37.47 23.10 15.18
C GLY A 349 -37.59 21.79 15.96
N THR A 350 -38.68 21.06 15.77
CA THR A 350 -38.72 19.67 16.28
C THR A 350 -39.51 18.86 15.28
N TYR A 351 -38.80 18.01 14.53
CA TYR A 351 -39.37 17.32 13.38
C TYR A 351 -39.14 15.81 13.45
N PRO A 352 -40.02 15.02 12.81
CA PRO A 352 -39.71 13.64 12.46
C PRO A 352 -38.46 13.56 11.59
N GLN A 353 -37.74 12.44 11.66
CA GLN A 353 -36.47 12.24 10.94
C GLN A 353 -36.55 12.56 9.44
N GLU A 354 -37.63 12.17 8.76
CA GLU A 354 -37.81 12.45 7.34
C GLU A 354 -37.81 13.95 7.01
N LYS A 355 -38.44 14.78 7.84
CA LYS A 355 -38.43 16.23 7.69
C LYS A 355 -37.07 16.83 8.03
N THR A 356 -36.38 16.26 9.02
CA THR A 356 -35.01 16.61 9.39
C THR A 356 -34.05 16.37 8.22
N ASP A 357 -34.17 15.24 7.53
CA ASP A 357 -33.35 14.90 6.37
C ASP A 357 -33.64 15.84 5.18
N GLN A 358 -34.92 16.16 4.93
CA GLN A 358 -35.31 17.14 3.90
C GLN A 358 -34.75 18.54 4.19
N LEU A 359 -34.81 18.99 5.45
CA LEU A 359 -34.27 20.26 5.88
C LEU A 359 -32.74 20.30 5.71
N MET A 360 -32.04 19.22 6.08
CA MET A 360 -30.60 19.13 5.86
C MET A 360 -30.24 19.18 4.37
N ALA A 361 -30.99 18.48 3.51
CA ALA A 361 -30.78 18.51 2.07
C ALA A 361 -30.98 19.93 1.50
N ARG A 362 -32.01 20.66 1.97
CA ARG A 362 -32.27 22.06 1.60
C ARG A 362 -31.13 22.99 2.03
N TRP A 363 -30.62 22.84 3.26
CA TRP A 363 -29.44 23.59 3.70
C TRP A 363 -28.22 23.28 2.83
N GLN A 364 -27.92 22.00 2.59
CA GLN A 364 -26.81 21.61 1.72
C GLN A 364 -26.95 22.18 0.31
N GLU A 365 -28.17 22.22 -0.26
CA GLU A 365 -28.45 22.83 -1.55
C GLU A 365 -28.20 24.34 -1.53
N LEU A 366 -28.68 25.05 -0.51
CA LEU A 366 -28.42 26.48 -0.33
C LEU A 366 -26.92 26.79 -0.29
N TYR A 367 -26.16 26.08 0.55
CA TYR A 367 -24.71 26.25 0.68
C TYR A 367 -23.96 25.85 -0.60
N MET A 368 -24.41 24.80 -1.30
CA MET A 368 -23.85 24.41 -2.59
C MET A 368 -24.07 25.50 -3.65
N MET A 369 -25.26 26.09 -3.71
CA MET A 369 -25.58 27.16 -4.65
C MET A 369 -24.78 28.43 -4.33
N ALA A 370 -24.62 28.77 -3.05
CA ALA A 370 -23.76 29.86 -2.62
C ALA A 370 -22.29 29.64 -3.00
N LEU A 371 -21.76 28.42 -2.78
CA LEU A 371 -20.41 28.05 -3.19
C LEU A 371 -20.25 28.16 -4.72
N LYS A 372 -21.19 27.60 -5.49
CA LYS A 372 -21.19 27.71 -6.96
C LYS A 372 -21.21 29.16 -7.42
N LEU A 373 -22.02 30.01 -6.78
CA LEU A 373 -22.07 31.43 -7.06
C LEU A 373 -20.72 32.10 -6.78
N THR A 374 -20.11 31.85 -5.61
CA THR A 374 -18.77 32.35 -5.27
C THR A 374 -17.72 31.90 -6.30
N MET A 375 -17.70 30.62 -6.66
CA MET A 375 -16.78 30.07 -7.67
C MET A 375 -16.98 30.73 -9.04
N LYS A 376 -18.23 30.84 -9.49
CA LYS A 376 -18.61 31.46 -10.76
C LYS A 376 -18.11 32.89 -10.82
N LEU A 377 -18.33 33.66 -9.77
CA LEU A 377 -17.95 35.07 -9.68
C LEU A 377 -16.43 35.31 -9.70
N ARG A 378 -15.65 34.36 -9.17
CA ARG A 378 -14.19 34.44 -9.13
C ARG A 378 -13.51 34.17 -10.47
N ASN A 379 -14.25 33.62 -11.45
CA ASN A 379 -13.75 33.42 -12.82
C ASN A 379 -13.79 34.70 -13.67
N TYR A 380 -14.46 35.75 -13.21
CA TYR A 380 -14.67 36.97 -13.99
C TYR A 380 -13.61 38.04 -13.73
N LYS A 381 -13.51 38.99 -14.68
CA LYS A 381 -12.58 40.13 -14.61
C LYS A 381 -12.82 41.01 -13.40
N ASP A 382 -14.09 41.31 -13.15
CA ASP A 382 -14.46 42.32 -12.17
C ASP A 382 -14.51 41.73 -10.75
N VAL A 383 -14.42 42.62 -9.76
CA VAL A 383 -14.50 42.22 -8.36
C VAL A 383 -15.94 42.33 -7.91
N TYR A 384 -16.51 41.20 -7.53
CA TYR A 384 -17.87 41.14 -6.98
C TYR A 384 -17.80 41.01 -5.47
N ARG A 385 -18.72 41.68 -4.76
CA ARG A 385 -18.84 41.60 -3.31
C ARG A 385 -20.31 41.56 -2.88
N CYS A 386 -20.55 40.99 -1.70
CA CYS A 386 -21.73 41.28 -0.90
C CYS A 386 -21.38 42.43 0.03
N GLU A 387 -22.15 43.51 0.03
CA GLU A 387 -22.01 44.59 0.98
C GLU A 387 -23.26 44.65 1.85
N MET A 388 -23.08 44.43 3.15
CA MET A 388 -24.16 44.53 4.13
C MET A 388 -24.18 45.98 4.64
N PRO A 389 -25.26 46.75 4.42
CA PRO A 389 -25.44 48.03 5.08
C PRO A 389 -25.38 47.89 6.61
N ALA A 390 -24.95 48.93 7.33
CA ALA A 390 -24.94 48.86 8.78
C ALA A 390 -26.37 49.05 9.33
N LEU A 391 -26.65 48.38 10.45
CA LEU A 391 -27.90 48.62 11.17
C LEU A 391 -27.94 50.08 11.64
N GLY A 392 -29.09 50.73 11.44
CA GLY A 392 -29.28 52.16 11.71
C GLY A 392 -28.88 53.11 10.58
N ASP A 393 -28.21 52.63 9.53
CA ASP A 393 -27.93 53.46 8.35
C ASP A 393 -29.23 53.97 7.70
N ILE A 394 -29.20 55.19 7.18
CA ILE A 394 -30.36 55.83 6.56
C ILE A 394 -30.37 55.52 5.06
N VAL A 395 -31.43 54.85 4.59
CA VAL A 395 -31.62 54.48 3.18
C VAL A 395 -32.88 55.12 2.58
N LYS A 396 -32.84 55.44 1.29
CA LYS A 396 -34.04 55.88 0.55
C LYS A 396 -34.77 54.66 -0.02
N ASP A 397 -36.07 54.79 -0.30
CA ASP A 397 -36.88 53.72 -0.91
C ASP A 397 -36.29 53.21 -2.24
N ASP A 398 -35.57 54.06 -2.98
CA ASP A 398 -34.92 53.67 -4.25
C ASP A 398 -33.59 52.92 -4.07
N ASP A 399 -32.99 52.92 -2.88
CA ASP A 399 -31.65 52.35 -2.65
C ASP A 399 -31.71 50.92 -2.08
N MET A 400 -32.87 50.48 -1.59
CA MET A 400 -33.05 49.18 -0.95
C MET A 400 -34.40 48.57 -1.34
N ASP A 401 -34.45 47.25 -1.56
CA ASP A 401 -35.72 46.53 -1.64
C ASP A 401 -36.25 46.43 -0.19
N ILE A 402 -37.31 47.18 0.16
CA ILE A 402 -37.89 47.18 1.51
C ILE A 402 -39.00 46.12 1.57
N GLU A 403 -38.83 45.09 2.41
CA GLU A 403 -39.88 44.09 2.64
C GLU A 403 -40.99 44.61 3.55
N TYR A 404 -40.57 45.24 4.65
CA TYR A 404 -41.46 45.62 5.74
C TYR A 404 -40.91 46.80 6.53
N ARG A 405 -41.79 47.48 7.27
CA ARG A 405 -41.45 48.58 8.19
C ARG A 405 -41.79 48.15 9.62
N VAL A 406 -40.77 48.03 10.46
CA VAL A 406 -40.93 47.63 11.86
C VAL A 406 -41.35 48.85 12.67
N HIS A 407 -42.47 48.69 13.38
CA HIS A 407 -42.96 49.66 14.34
C HIS A 407 -42.52 49.21 15.73
N THR A 408 -41.48 49.83 16.28
CA THR A 408 -41.23 49.75 17.72
C THR A 408 -42.44 50.40 18.40
N GLU A 409 -43.21 49.59 19.15
CA GLU A 409 -44.54 49.88 19.69
C GLU A 409 -44.81 51.38 19.97
N TYR A 410 -45.64 52.02 19.15
CA TYR A 410 -46.95 52.60 19.47
C TYR A 410 -47.57 53.11 18.16
N ARG A 411 -48.91 53.12 18.12
CA ARG A 411 -49.83 53.10 16.98
C ARG A 411 -49.77 54.29 15.97
N VAL A 412 -50.63 54.15 14.95
CA VAL A 412 -51.19 55.08 13.92
C VAL A 412 -50.51 55.22 12.57
N HIS A 413 -51.37 55.02 11.57
CA HIS A 413 -51.17 55.23 10.15
C HIS A 413 -51.70 56.60 9.71
N THR A 414 -50.90 57.38 8.95
CA THR A 414 -51.39 58.37 7.98
C THR A 414 -50.42 58.53 6.78
N GLU A 415 -50.91 59.05 5.64
CA GLU A 415 -50.18 59.28 4.37
C GLU A 415 -48.92 60.18 4.46
N ASN A 416 -48.65 60.81 5.61
CA ASN A 416 -47.52 61.74 5.79
C ASN A 416 -46.16 61.03 5.95
N CYS A 417 -46.12 59.76 6.37
CA CYS A 417 -44.88 59.02 6.57
C CYS A 417 -44.11 58.77 5.26
N LYS A 418 -44.83 58.60 4.15
CA LYS A 418 -44.20 58.37 2.84
C LYS A 418 -43.44 59.61 2.35
N LYS A 419 -44.04 60.80 2.45
CA LYS A 419 -43.39 62.07 2.06
C LYS A 419 -42.19 62.43 2.94
N TYR A 420 -42.24 62.11 4.24
CA TYR A 420 -41.14 62.39 5.15
C TYR A 420 -39.94 61.49 4.86
N ALA A 421 -40.17 60.21 4.63
CA ALA A 421 -39.09 59.32 4.24
C ALA A 421 -38.54 59.56 2.83
N GLU A 422 -39.36 60.02 1.88
CA GLU A 422 -38.88 60.53 0.60
C GLU A 422 -37.89 61.71 0.80
N LEU A 423 -38.02 62.49 1.88
CA LEU A 423 -37.15 63.63 2.21
C LEU A 423 -35.93 63.27 3.07
N LYS A 424 -36.05 62.27 3.96
CA LYS A 424 -35.05 61.99 5.02
C LYS A 424 -34.51 60.56 5.04
N GLY A 425 -35.12 59.62 4.31
CA GLY A 425 -34.79 58.20 4.33
C GLY A 425 -35.24 57.47 5.60
N TRP A 426 -35.10 56.14 5.59
CA TRP A 426 -35.46 55.24 6.67
C TRP A 426 -34.22 54.61 7.32
N PRO A 427 -34.14 54.54 8.65
CA PRO A 427 -33.07 53.81 9.32
C PRO A 427 -33.28 52.29 9.19
N ILE A 428 -32.24 51.55 8.83
CA ILE A 428 -32.30 50.09 8.69
C ILE A 428 -32.46 49.43 10.06
N ALA A 429 -33.47 48.58 10.20
CA ALA A 429 -33.69 47.73 11.37
C ALA A 429 -33.02 46.37 11.23
N TYR A 430 -33.14 45.74 10.05
CA TYR A 430 -32.52 44.46 9.73
C TYR A 430 -32.11 44.43 8.26
N VAL A 431 -30.95 43.84 7.97
CA VAL A 431 -30.51 43.51 6.61
C VAL A 431 -30.77 42.03 6.37
N LEU A 432 -31.78 41.73 5.55
CA LEU A 432 -32.19 40.36 5.21
C LEU A 432 -31.28 39.74 4.16
N SER A 433 -30.80 40.55 3.21
CA SER A 433 -29.71 40.19 2.31
C SER A 433 -28.90 41.43 1.95
N GLY A 434 -27.60 41.26 1.78
CA GLY A 434 -26.71 42.34 1.37
C GLY A 434 -26.94 42.79 -0.06
N GLU A 435 -26.32 43.91 -0.39
CA GLU A 435 -26.22 44.42 -1.75
C GLU A 435 -25.18 43.60 -2.52
N TRP A 436 -25.54 43.09 -3.69
CA TRP A 436 -24.55 42.51 -4.60
C TRP A 436 -24.02 43.61 -5.50
N VAL A 437 -22.71 43.84 -5.42
CA VAL A 437 -22.03 44.95 -6.09
C VAL A 437 -20.92 44.44 -7.00
N ARG A 438 -20.70 45.18 -8.09
CA ARG A 438 -19.58 44.99 -9.02
C ARG A 438 -18.65 46.20 -8.95
N TYR A 439 -17.36 45.91 -8.85
CA TYR A 439 -16.27 46.87 -9.02
C TYR A 439 -15.50 46.54 -10.28
N SER A 440 -15.43 47.50 -11.22
CA SER A 440 -14.69 47.31 -12.46
C SER A 440 -13.21 47.09 -12.16
N ALA A 441 -12.58 46.12 -12.81
CA ALA A 441 -11.14 45.93 -12.70
C ALA A 441 -10.32 47.12 -13.26
N GLU A 442 -10.90 47.88 -14.18
CA GLU A 442 -10.30 49.06 -14.81
C GLU A 442 -10.59 50.34 -14.01
N GLU A 443 -11.77 50.41 -13.38
CA GLU A 443 -12.25 51.54 -12.58
C GLU A 443 -12.69 51.03 -11.20
N PRO A 444 -11.75 50.66 -10.30
CA PRO A 444 -12.09 50.00 -9.03
C PRO A 444 -12.84 50.89 -8.05
N GLU A 445 -12.76 52.21 -8.22
CA GLU A 445 -13.54 53.21 -7.47
C GLU A 445 -15.04 53.18 -7.86
N LYS A 446 -15.37 52.65 -9.05
CA LYS A 446 -16.73 52.67 -9.58
C LYS A 446 -17.50 51.45 -9.11
N LYS A 447 -18.30 51.67 -8.07
CA LYS A 447 -19.31 50.72 -7.59
C LYS A 447 -20.52 50.71 -8.53
N VAL A 448 -20.94 49.53 -8.96
CA VAL A 448 -22.21 49.30 -9.66
C VAL A 448 -23.06 48.35 -8.83
N SER A 449 -24.24 48.81 -8.42
CA SER A 449 -25.22 47.96 -7.73
C SER A 449 -25.89 47.02 -8.72
N MET A 450 -25.77 45.72 -8.48
CA MET A 450 -26.34 44.69 -9.36
C MET A 450 -27.66 44.17 -8.81
N VAL A 451 -27.70 43.94 -7.49
CA VAL A 451 -28.92 43.62 -6.75
C VAL A 451 -28.90 44.47 -5.48
N LYS A 452 -29.95 45.25 -5.28
CA LYS A 452 -30.14 46.09 -4.10
C LYS A 452 -30.16 45.23 -2.82
N PRO A 453 -29.72 45.78 -1.68
CA PRO A 453 -29.92 45.11 -0.42
C PRO A 453 -31.41 44.87 -0.18
N TRP A 454 -31.73 43.80 0.53
CA TRP A 454 -33.08 43.50 0.98
C TRP A 454 -33.11 43.72 2.48
N GLY A 455 -34.02 44.56 2.95
CA GLY A 455 -34.02 44.94 4.35
C GLY A 455 -35.38 45.32 4.89
N VAL A 456 -35.37 45.52 6.19
CA VAL A 456 -36.49 45.97 7.01
C VAL A 456 -36.02 47.24 7.70
N VAL A 457 -36.86 48.26 7.74
CA VAL A 457 -36.52 49.58 8.28
C VAL A 457 -37.36 49.92 9.50
N TYR A 458 -36.86 50.73 10.43
CA TYR A 458 -37.71 51.29 11.48
C TYR A 458 -38.58 52.41 10.91
N ALA A 459 -39.82 52.48 11.37
CA ALA A 459 -40.60 53.69 11.26
C ALA A 459 -39.97 54.80 12.15
N HIS A 460 -40.00 56.08 11.73
CA HIS A 460 -39.35 57.15 12.49
C HIS A 460 -40.12 57.52 13.77
N PRO A 461 -39.45 57.79 14.92
CA PRO A 461 -40.12 58.29 16.11
C PRO A 461 -40.52 59.76 15.91
N GLY A 462 -41.82 60.06 16.06
CA GLY A 462 -42.44 61.32 15.65
C GLY A 462 -43.39 61.15 14.45
N GLU A 463 -43.35 59.98 13.83
CA GLU A 463 -44.40 59.38 13.02
C GLU A 463 -45.20 58.37 13.89
N SER A 464 -46.01 58.87 14.83
CA SER A 464 -47.03 58.06 15.53
C SER A 464 -48.09 58.94 16.23
N GLU A 465 -49.35 58.53 16.09
CA GLU A 465 -50.67 59.03 16.59
C GLU A 465 -51.06 60.50 16.47
#